data_AF-A0A138ZXI5-F1
#
_entry.id   AF-A0A138ZXI5-F1
#
_cell.length_a   1.000
_cell.length_b   1.000
_cell.length_c   1.000
_cell.angle_alpha   90.00
_cell.angle_beta   90.00
_cell.angle_gamma   90.00
#
_symmetry.space_group_name_H-M   'P 1'
#
loop_
_entity.id
_entity.type
_entity.pdbx_description
1 polymer ?
#
loop_
_entity_poly.entity_id
_entity_poly.type
_entity_poly.pdbx_seq_one_letter_code
_entity_poly.pdbx_strand_id
1 'polypeptide(L)'
;MLSNTDGGAAGIGSGPGPVSAENLRATCDFLNRELSSLGFPSPLKLYRPDVPREDTLRNVNCVFAMLQQRQRDIAIQDELQERLRRLQYDHDQTLSALNKTRSKLETSEREVDSVNARLSMTAKSLNTSNSQLSLLRDEVKQARGAAQQIRAQCQHELKRELKEQDRLRERLNKVVAEKQLKKGQMTCINGLRGERKPFARGGESREDDLYHVVLSSHTLRERDLLDENLRLRRSYYSAYEQMRRIAEHFLTALGTELDATSADPMDTPPLDLVSPRHGLQELLRLMVPFDPASEAGVEDAVEMMAERCKEAVDGWKLEVADVRELARRSTEREDMWEAERRNWESRIGEVEGEVAAYKRMLEEQAKMIEMNLAARLDDAGETVGGERISTTELARIAESLEEERNRLEEDRKKFTEAAIRMGKERAVLQRERSELDEERRSMETRRVLQSLPETPGWLRSEIRATRPGHSDYVEDLPQSHHPDDNNPFISDGTPSKSRSAALSRSGVAQSPTLARLMAMRENGSSRVRHGSEWDGDGDLGPVR
;
A
#
# COMPACT_ATOMS: atom_id res chain seq x y z
N MET A 1 35.93 15.90 -32.50
CA MET A 1 37.29 16.33 -32.09
C MET A 1 37.92 15.20 -31.29
N LEU A 2 38.56 14.24 -31.97
CA LEU A 2 39.51 13.34 -31.34
C LEU A 2 40.70 13.30 -32.27
N SER A 3 41.71 14.05 -31.86
CA SER A 3 43.03 14.16 -32.46
C SER A 3 43.71 12.80 -32.44
N ASN A 4 43.99 12.26 -33.63
CA ASN A 4 45.00 11.24 -33.84
C ASN A 4 46.30 11.70 -33.17
N THR A 5 46.65 11.05 -32.07
CA THR A 5 48.02 11.07 -31.56
C THR A 5 48.77 10.00 -32.31
N ASP A 6 49.33 10.38 -33.46
CA ASP A 6 50.41 9.64 -34.10
C ASP A 6 51.57 9.55 -33.11
N GLY A 7 51.70 8.39 -32.48
CA GLY A 7 52.86 8.02 -31.70
C GLY A 7 54.08 8.05 -32.61
N GLY A 8 55.02 8.94 -32.28
CA GLY A 8 56.27 9.11 -33.00
C GLY A 8 57.00 7.78 -33.15
N ALA A 9 57.06 7.29 -34.39
CA ALA A 9 58.05 6.34 -34.84
C ALA A 9 59.41 7.05 -34.81
N ALA A 10 60.05 7.06 -33.64
CA ALA A 10 61.43 7.47 -33.49
C ALA A 10 62.32 6.50 -34.26
N GLY A 11 62.90 6.97 -35.37
CA GLY A 11 64.19 6.55 -35.89
C GLY A 11 64.32 5.09 -36.33
N ILE A 12 63.68 4.69 -37.43
CA ILE A 12 64.26 3.66 -38.28
C ILE A 12 65.38 4.34 -39.08
N GLY A 13 66.61 4.23 -38.59
CA GLY A 13 67.79 4.73 -39.26
C GLY A 13 67.85 4.19 -40.69
N SER A 14 67.92 5.11 -41.65
CA SER A 14 68.20 4.79 -43.06
C SER A 14 69.56 4.11 -43.15
N GLY A 15 69.57 2.78 -43.19
CA GLY A 15 70.76 1.99 -43.44
C GLY A 15 71.27 2.21 -44.87
N PRO A 16 72.55 1.91 -45.16
CA PRO A 16 73.08 1.94 -46.52
C PRO A 16 72.23 1.03 -47.42
N GLY A 17 71.97 1.49 -48.66
CA GLY A 17 71.24 0.73 -49.66
C GLY A 17 71.86 -0.63 -50.00
N PRO A 18 71.28 -1.40 -50.94
CA PRO A 18 71.73 -2.77 -51.23
C PRO A 18 73.24 -2.86 -51.48
N VAL A 19 73.86 -3.91 -50.94
CA VAL A 19 75.32 -4.14 -50.99
C VAL A 19 75.79 -4.23 -52.45
N SER A 20 76.82 -3.45 -52.80
CA SER A 20 77.54 -3.49 -54.08
C SER A 20 79.02 -3.78 -53.86
N ALA A 21 79.74 -4.20 -54.91
CA ALA A 21 81.17 -4.53 -54.79
C ALA A 21 82.04 -3.34 -54.34
N GLU A 22 81.62 -2.11 -54.66
CA GLU A 22 82.32 -0.87 -54.34
C GLU A 22 82.09 -0.42 -52.89
N ASN A 23 80.93 -0.72 -52.31
CA ASN A 23 80.58 -0.30 -50.95
C ASN A 23 80.75 -1.40 -49.88
N LEU A 24 81.09 -2.63 -50.29
CA LEU A 24 81.14 -3.81 -49.43
C LEU A 24 81.93 -3.60 -48.13
N ARG A 25 83.11 -3.00 -48.21
CA ARG A 25 83.95 -2.72 -47.02
C ARG A 25 83.29 -1.74 -46.06
N ALA A 26 82.75 -0.64 -46.58
CA ALA A 26 82.04 0.35 -45.78
C ALA A 26 80.77 -0.23 -45.14
N THR A 27 80.05 -1.08 -45.87
CA THR A 27 78.86 -1.78 -45.37
C THR A 27 79.22 -2.82 -44.30
N CYS A 28 80.32 -3.56 -44.45
CA CYS A 28 80.81 -4.46 -43.40
C CYS A 28 81.23 -3.70 -42.13
N ASP A 29 81.91 -2.55 -42.25
CA ASP A 29 82.28 -1.72 -41.11
C ASP A 29 81.04 -1.13 -40.42
N PHE A 30 80.03 -0.73 -41.19
CA PHE A 30 78.73 -0.29 -40.66
C PHE A 30 78.00 -1.41 -39.92
N LEU A 31 77.86 -2.60 -40.53
CA LEU A 31 77.24 -3.76 -39.89
C LEU A 31 77.96 -4.16 -38.60
N ASN A 32 79.29 -4.13 -38.57
CA ASN A 32 80.06 -4.46 -37.37
C ASN A 32 79.87 -3.43 -36.24
N ARG A 33 79.61 -2.16 -36.57
CA ARG A 33 79.26 -1.13 -35.58
C ARG A 33 77.84 -1.32 -35.05
N GLU A 34 76.86 -1.56 -35.93
CA GLU A 34 75.47 -1.82 -35.54
C GLU A 34 75.32 -3.13 -34.74
N LEU A 35 76.03 -4.18 -35.13
CA LEU A 35 76.03 -5.43 -34.36
C LEU A 35 76.67 -5.23 -32.98
N SER A 36 77.74 -4.44 -32.89
CA SER A 36 78.34 -4.08 -31.60
C SER A 36 77.39 -3.25 -30.74
N SER A 37 76.67 -2.29 -31.32
CA SER A 37 75.74 -1.41 -30.59
C SER A 37 74.52 -2.19 -30.06
N LEU A 38 74.05 -3.18 -30.81
CA LEU A 38 72.97 -4.09 -30.44
C LEU A 38 73.43 -5.25 -29.54
N GLY A 39 74.72 -5.32 -29.19
CA GLY A 39 75.28 -6.31 -28.26
C GLY A 39 75.56 -7.69 -28.88
N PHE A 40 75.62 -7.80 -30.21
CA PHE A 40 75.95 -9.05 -30.90
C PHE A 40 77.47 -9.28 -31.02
N PRO A 41 77.91 -10.54 -31.18
CA PRO A 41 79.33 -10.88 -31.36
C PRO A 41 79.93 -10.26 -32.63
N SER A 42 80.70 -9.19 -32.49
CA SER A 42 81.37 -8.42 -33.54
C SER A 42 82.89 -8.41 -33.33
N PRO A 43 83.76 -8.25 -34.36
CA PRO A 43 83.48 -8.02 -35.79
C PRO A 43 83.28 -9.30 -36.61
N LEU A 44 82.28 -9.27 -37.48
CA LEU A 44 82.12 -10.22 -38.57
C LEU A 44 83.22 -10.02 -39.61
N LYS A 45 83.93 -11.10 -39.94
CA LYS A 45 84.95 -11.09 -40.98
C LYS A 45 84.42 -11.86 -42.19
N LEU A 46 83.75 -11.13 -43.08
CA LEU A 46 83.05 -11.69 -44.24
C LEU A 46 83.87 -11.58 -45.55
N TYR A 47 84.95 -10.78 -45.55
CA TYR A 47 85.80 -10.52 -46.72
C TYR A 47 87.22 -11.04 -46.50
N ARG A 48 87.42 -12.36 -46.63
CA ARG A 48 88.74 -13.00 -46.83
C ARG A 48 88.58 -14.31 -47.61
N PRO A 49 89.46 -14.62 -48.59
CA PRO A 49 89.44 -15.89 -49.31
C PRO A 49 89.87 -17.09 -48.45
N ASP A 50 90.68 -16.88 -47.40
CA ASP A 50 91.09 -17.90 -46.42
C ASP A 50 90.60 -17.53 -45.00
N VAL A 51 89.33 -17.82 -44.70
CA VAL A 51 88.75 -17.53 -43.38
C VAL A 51 89.16 -18.61 -42.38
N PRO A 52 89.87 -18.27 -41.28
CA PRO A 52 90.19 -19.26 -40.25
C PRO A 52 88.91 -19.76 -39.58
N ARG A 53 88.89 -21.04 -39.17
CA ARG A 53 87.71 -21.72 -38.60
C ARG A 53 87.06 -20.93 -37.45
N GLU A 54 87.85 -20.24 -36.65
CA GLU A 54 87.37 -19.41 -35.53
C GLU A 54 86.54 -18.20 -35.98
N ASP A 55 86.93 -17.56 -37.08
CA ASP A 55 86.21 -16.41 -37.64
C ASP A 55 84.87 -16.87 -38.25
N THR A 56 84.84 -18.05 -38.88
CA THR A 56 83.58 -18.69 -39.33
C THR A 56 82.65 -19.02 -38.17
N LEU A 57 83.18 -19.57 -37.07
CA LEU A 57 82.37 -19.87 -35.87
C LEU A 57 81.78 -18.61 -35.23
N ARG A 58 82.55 -17.50 -35.16
CA ARG A 58 82.03 -16.21 -34.67
C ARG A 58 80.91 -15.68 -35.55
N ASN A 59 81.08 -15.75 -36.88
CA ASN A 59 80.04 -15.33 -37.83
C ASN A 59 78.76 -16.17 -37.66
N VAL A 60 78.89 -17.50 -37.58
CA VAL A 60 77.75 -18.41 -37.39
C VAL A 60 77.07 -18.17 -36.05
N ASN A 61 77.81 -18.01 -34.96
CA ASN A 61 77.25 -17.74 -33.64
C ASN A 61 76.53 -16.38 -33.58
N CYS A 62 77.06 -15.35 -34.26
CA CYS A 62 76.38 -14.06 -34.37
C CYS A 62 75.07 -14.18 -35.16
N VAL A 63 75.07 -14.89 -36.29
CA VAL A 63 73.86 -15.15 -37.07
C VAL A 63 72.84 -15.95 -36.25
N PHE A 64 73.29 -16.96 -35.52
CA PHE A 64 72.44 -17.74 -34.63
C PHE A 64 71.85 -16.90 -33.50
N ALA A 65 72.63 -16.02 -32.87
CA ALA A 65 72.15 -15.09 -31.86
C ALA A 65 71.10 -14.13 -32.42
N MET A 66 71.30 -13.58 -33.63
CA MET A 66 70.31 -12.73 -34.30
C MET A 66 69.02 -13.48 -34.65
N LEU A 67 69.13 -14.72 -35.15
CA LEU A 67 67.97 -15.55 -35.47
C LEU A 67 67.18 -15.92 -34.21
N GLN A 68 67.88 -16.29 -33.13
CA GLN A 68 67.24 -16.56 -31.85
C GLN A 68 66.58 -15.31 -31.27
N GLN A 69 67.23 -14.14 -31.38
CA GLN A 69 66.64 -12.88 -30.94
C GLN A 69 65.37 -12.58 -31.74
N ARG A 70 65.40 -12.72 -33.07
CA ARG A 70 64.22 -12.55 -33.91
C ARG A 70 63.09 -13.50 -33.55
N GLN A 71 63.39 -14.76 -33.25
CA GLN A 71 62.39 -15.73 -32.79
C GLN A 71 61.75 -15.31 -31.46
N ARG A 72 62.56 -14.83 -30.49
CA ARG A 72 62.05 -14.30 -29.21
C ARG A 72 61.20 -13.04 -29.42
N ASP A 73 61.65 -12.13 -30.26
CA ASP A 73 60.93 -10.88 -30.55
C ASP A 73 59.56 -11.16 -31.19
N ILE A 74 59.48 -12.13 -32.11
CA ILE A 74 58.21 -12.59 -32.69
C ILE A 74 57.32 -13.18 -31.60
N ALA A 75 57.85 -14.06 -30.73
CA ALA A 75 57.07 -14.66 -29.66
C ALA A 75 56.51 -13.60 -28.67
N ILE A 76 57.32 -12.60 -28.31
CA ILE A 76 56.88 -11.48 -27.46
C ILE A 76 55.84 -10.62 -28.19
N GLN A 77 56.04 -10.36 -29.49
CA GLN A 77 55.09 -9.60 -30.30
C GLN A 77 53.72 -10.31 -30.36
N ASP A 78 53.71 -11.63 -30.58
CA ASP A 78 52.50 -12.44 -30.59
C ASP A 78 51.81 -12.43 -29.23
N GLU A 79 52.57 -12.56 -28.13
CA GLU A 79 52.04 -12.46 -26.77
C GLU A 79 51.42 -11.08 -26.47
N LEU A 80 52.07 -10.00 -26.89
CA LEU A 80 51.55 -8.64 -26.73
C LEU A 80 50.30 -8.39 -27.57
N GLN A 81 50.25 -8.92 -28.80
CA GLN A 81 49.06 -8.84 -29.65
C GLN A 81 47.88 -9.61 -29.05
N GLU A 82 48.13 -10.78 -28.47
CA GLU A 82 47.10 -11.57 -27.79
C GLU A 82 46.60 -10.83 -26.53
N ARG A 83 47.50 -10.27 -25.71
CA ARG A 83 47.11 -9.45 -24.55
C ARG A 83 46.31 -8.22 -24.97
N LEU A 84 46.69 -7.56 -26.06
CA LEU A 84 45.97 -6.40 -26.59
C LEU A 84 44.56 -6.79 -27.05
N ARG A 85 44.39 -7.93 -27.73
CA ARG A 85 43.07 -8.45 -28.10
C ARG A 85 42.20 -8.76 -26.89
N ARG A 86 42.76 -9.37 -25.85
CA ARG A 86 42.04 -9.63 -24.59
C ARG A 86 41.62 -8.34 -23.91
N LEU A 87 42.52 -7.37 -23.78
CA LEU A 87 42.21 -6.06 -23.20
C LEU A 87 41.15 -5.31 -24.00
N GLN A 88 41.17 -5.39 -25.33
CA GLN A 88 40.12 -4.81 -26.18
C GLN A 88 38.77 -5.49 -25.95
N TYR A 89 38.75 -6.81 -25.87
CA TYR A 89 37.53 -7.56 -25.58
C TYR A 89 36.96 -7.22 -24.20
N ASP A 90 37.81 -7.18 -23.16
CA ASP A 90 37.41 -6.79 -21.81
C ASP A 90 36.91 -5.34 -21.77
N HIS A 91 37.54 -4.45 -22.54
CA HIS A 91 37.09 -3.05 -22.67
C HIS A 91 35.70 -2.97 -23.30
N ASP A 92 35.45 -3.67 -24.40
CA ASP A 92 34.14 -3.69 -25.06
C ASP A 92 33.07 -4.33 -24.17
N GLN A 93 33.41 -5.40 -23.44
CA GLN A 93 32.51 -6.05 -22.49
C GLN A 93 32.13 -5.11 -21.34
N THR A 94 33.12 -4.43 -20.74
CA THR A 94 32.89 -3.47 -19.65
C THR A 94 32.11 -2.25 -20.12
N LEU A 95 32.37 -1.73 -21.33
CA LEU A 95 31.58 -0.66 -21.92
C LEU A 95 30.12 -1.07 -22.17
N SER A 96 29.89 -2.29 -22.68
CA SER A 96 28.54 -2.82 -22.86
C SER A 96 27.78 -2.93 -21.52
N ALA A 97 28.43 -3.48 -20.48
CA ALA A 97 27.87 -3.54 -19.14
C ALA A 97 27.59 -2.15 -18.54
N LEU A 98 28.47 -1.18 -18.76
CA LEU A 98 28.28 0.21 -18.34
C LEU A 98 27.06 0.82 -19.02
N ASN A 99 26.91 0.66 -20.34
CA ASN A 99 25.76 1.19 -21.06
C ASN A 99 24.44 0.55 -20.61
N LYS A 100 24.44 -0.76 -20.35
CA LYS A 100 23.27 -1.48 -19.80
C LYS A 100 22.87 -0.96 -18.42
N THR A 101 23.83 -0.79 -17.52
CA THR A 101 23.57 -0.25 -16.17
C THR A 101 23.13 1.21 -16.21
N ARG A 102 23.70 2.02 -17.09
CA ARG A 102 23.26 3.40 -17.35
C ARG A 102 21.82 3.47 -17.83
N SER A 103 21.44 2.64 -18.80
CA SER A 103 20.05 2.57 -19.29
C SER A 103 19.07 2.21 -18.16
N LYS A 104 19.41 1.21 -17.33
CA LYS A 104 18.62 0.82 -16.15
C LYS A 104 18.53 1.93 -15.11
N LEU A 105 19.59 2.71 -14.93
CA LEU A 105 19.58 3.88 -14.05
C LEU A 105 18.58 4.93 -14.57
N GLU A 106 18.69 5.31 -15.84
CA GLU A 106 17.79 6.29 -16.47
C GLU A 106 16.31 5.84 -16.42
N THR A 107 16.02 4.55 -16.63
CA THR A 107 14.64 4.05 -16.48
C THR A 107 14.17 4.13 -15.03
N SER A 108 15.02 3.77 -14.07
CA SER A 108 14.68 3.84 -12.65
C SER A 108 14.47 5.28 -12.16
N GLU A 109 15.24 6.24 -12.68
CA GLU A 109 15.08 7.67 -12.38
C GLU A 109 13.72 8.18 -12.90
N ARG A 110 13.34 7.82 -14.13
CA ARG A 110 12.01 8.15 -14.68
C ARG A 110 10.87 7.54 -13.86
N GLU A 111 11.03 6.32 -13.37
CA GLU A 111 10.05 5.68 -12.48
C GLU A 111 9.93 6.41 -11.14
N VAL A 112 11.07 6.81 -10.55
CA VAL A 112 11.10 7.62 -9.33
C VAL A 112 10.37 8.94 -9.52
N ASP A 113 10.61 9.65 -10.62
CA ASP A 113 9.92 10.90 -10.94
C ASP A 113 8.40 10.70 -11.09
N SER A 114 7.98 9.63 -11.77
CA SER A 114 6.56 9.26 -11.91
C SER A 114 5.90 8.95 -10.56
N VAL A 115 6.58 8.22 -9.68
CA VAL A 115 6.07 7.91 -8.33
C VAL A 115 6.02 9.17 -7.47
N ASN A 116 7.03 10.03 -7.54
CA ASN A 116 7.07 11.30 -6.81
C ASN A 116 5.94 12.25 -7.25
N ALA A 117 5.65 12.33 -8.55
CA ALA A 117 4.52 13.09 -9.07
C ALA A 117 3.19 12.57 -8.52
N ARG A 118 2.99 11.24 -8.50
CA ARG A 118 1.80 10.61 -7.92
C ARG A 118 1.68 10.87 -6.42
N LEU A 119 2.78 10.76 -5.67
CA LEU A 119 2.82 11.04 -4.23
C LEU A 119 2.46 12.51 -3.95
N SER A 120 2.96 13.45 -4.74
CA SER A 120 2.62 14.86 -4.63
C SER A 120 1.12 15.11 -4.87
N MET A 121 0.52 14.47 -5.87
CA MET A 121 -0.92 14.57 -6.14
C MET A 121 -1.77 13.96 -5.02
N THR A 122 -1.43 12.77 -4.52
CA THR A 122 -2.18 12.13 -3.44
C THR A 122 -2.04 12.89 -2.12
N ALA A 123 -0.86 13.45 -1.83
CA ALA A 123 -0.67 14.32 -0.66
C ALA A 123 -1.52 15.59 -0.74
N LYS A 124 -1.63 16.23 -1.92
CA LYS A 124 -2.54 17.37 -2.12
C LYS A 124 -4.01 16.98 -1.91
N SER A 125 -4.44 15.86 -2.48
CA SER A 125 -5.80 15.33 -2.30
C SER A 125 -6.12 15.03 -0.82
N LEU A 126 -5.17 14.41 -0.11
CA LEU A 126 -5.29 14.14 1.32
C LEU A 126 -5.39 15.43 2.15
N ASN A 127 -4.61 16.47 1.82
CA ASN A 127 -4.71 17.76 2.49
C ASN A 127 -6.07 18.42 2.22
N THR A 128 -6.59 18.34 1.00
CA THR A 128 -7.93 18.86 0.70
C THR A 128 -9.02 18.13 1.47
N SER A 129 -8.99 16.79 1.55
CA SER A 129 -9.98 16.04 2.32
C SER A 129 -9.86 16.29 3.83
N ASN A 130 -8.64 16.42 4.36
CA ASN A 130 -8.44 16.83 5.75
C ASN A 130 -9.02 18.22 6.05
N SER A 131 -8.86 19.18 5.13
CA SER A 131 -9.46 20.51 5.29
C SER A 131 -11.00 20.44 5.30
N GLN A 132 -11.60 19.64 4.42
CA GLN A 132 -13.05 19.40 4.38
C GLN A 132 -13.54 18.72 5.67
N LEU A 133 -12.81 17.73 6.18
CA LEU A 133 -13.14 17.07 7.45
C LEU A 133 -13.08 18.05 8.63
N SER A 134 -12.13 19.01 8.62
CA SER A 134 -12.09 20.06 9.65
C SER A 134 -13.32 20.96 9.58
N LEU A 135 -13.72 21.38 8.38
CA LEU A 135 -14.91 22.20 8.19
C LEU A 135 -16.18 21.48 8.65
N LEU A 136 -16.39 20.24 8.19
CA LEU A 136 -17.53 19.41 8.61
C LEU A 136 -17.54 19.17 10.12
N ARG A 137 -16.37 19.01 10.74
CA ARG A 137 -16.26 18.88 12.20
C ARG A 137 -16.73 20.13 12.92
N ASP A 138 -16.41 21.31 12.40
CA ASP A 138 -16.82 22.58 13.00
C ASP A 138 -18.31 22.87 12.76
N GLU A 139 -18.85 22.54 11.57
CA GLU A 139 -20.29 22.58 11.28
C GLU A 139 -21.08 21.67 12.22
N VAL A 140 -20.61 20.43 12.45
CA VAL A 140 -21.25 19.50 13.39
C VAL A 140 -21.24 20.05 14.82
N LYS A 141 -20.14 20.71 15.25
CA LYS A 141 -20.11 21.37 16.57
C LYS A 141 -21.12 22.52 16.65
N GLN A 142 -21.21 23.36 15.61
CA GLN A 142 -22.15 24.47 15.56
C GLN A 142 -23.60 23.96 15.58
N ALA A 143 -23.94 22.97 14.75
CA ALA A 143 -25.26 22.35 14.70
C ALA A 143 -25.65 21.72 16.04
N ARG A 144 -24.71 21.05 16.73
CA ARG A 144 -24.94 20.53 18.09
C ARG A 144 -25.23 21.65 19.09
N GLY A 145 -24.48 22.75 19.03
CA GLY A 145 -24.72 23.92 19.86
C GLY A 145 -26.11 24.52 19.64
N ALA A 146 -26.49 24.75 18.38
CA ALA A 146 -27.81 25.25 18.00
C ALA A 146 -28.94 24.32 18.47
N ALA A 147 -28.80 23.00 18.26
CA ALA A 147 -29.76 22.01 18.72
C ALA A 147 -29.90 21.99 20.25
N GLN A 148 -28.80 22.15 20.99
CA GLN A 148 -28.82 22.24 22.46
C GLN A 148 -29.51 23.53 22.93
N GLN A 149 -29.29 24.65 22.25
CA GLN A 149 -29.97 25.92 22.53
C GLN A 149 -31.47 25.82 22.29
N ILE A 150 -31.90 25.25 21.15
CA ILE A 150 -33.32 25.02 20.84
C ILE A 150 -33.96 24.13 21.89
N ARG A 151 -33.31 23.01 22.28
CA ARG A 151 -33.82 22.14 23.35
C ARG A 151 -34.01 22.90 24.66
N ALA A 152 -33.06 23.74 25.05
CA ALA A 152 -33.17 24.55 26.26
C ALA A 152 -34.34 25.55 26.15
N GLN A 153 -34.50 26.21 25.00
CA GLN A 153 -35.63 27.13 24.73
C GLN A 153 -36.98 26.41 24.82
N CYS A 154 -37.17 25.29 24.11
CA CYS A 154 -38.40 24.50 24.18
C CYS A 154 -38.69 23.99 25.60
N GLN A 155 -37.66 23.61 26.37
CA GLN A 155 -37.84 23.23 27.77
C GLN A 155 -38.31 24.40 28.65
N HIS A 156 -37.82 25.62 28.39
CA HIS A 156 -38.27 26.82 29.10
C HIS A 156 -39.71 27.19 28.74
N GLU A 157 -40.08 27.14 27.46
CA GLU A 157 -41.44 27.37 26.98
C GLU A 157 -42.41 26.34 27.56
N LEU A 158 -42.05 25.05 27.53
CA LEU A 158 -42.85 23.98 28.13
C LEU A 158 -43.10 24.23 29.63
N LYS A 159 -42.06 24.61 30.40
CA LYS A 159 -42.20 24.95 31.82
C LYS A 159 -43.08 26.19 32.05
N ARG A 160 -43.05 27.15 31.13
CA ARG A 160 -43.91 28.34 31.20
C ARG A 160 -45.36 27.96 30.95
N GLU A 161 -45.65 27.21 29.89
CA GLU A 161 -46.98 26.71 29.54
C GLU A 161 -47.58 25.85 30.66
N LEU A 162 -46.80 24.95 31.26
CA LEU A 162 -47.26 24.15 32.41
C LEU A 162 -47.69 25.04 33.59
N LYS A 163 -46.94 26.10 33.90
CA LYS A 163 -47.32 27.05 34.95
C LYS A 163 -48.57 27.85 34.60
N GLU A 164 -48.77 28.20 33.32
CA GLU A 164 -49.97 28.89 32.86
C GLU A 164 -51.19 27.96 32.91
N GLN A 165 -51.04 26.70 32.53
CA GLN A 165 -52.06 25.66 32.69
C GLN A 165 -52.45 25.46 34.15
N ASP A 166 -51.50 25.39 35.08
CA ASP A 166 -51.79 25.24 36.51
C ASP A 166 -52.56 26.46 37.06
N ARG A 167 -52.20 27.68 36.64
CA ARG A 167 -52.97 28.89 36.99
C ARG A 167 -54.40 28.86 36.44
N LEU A 168 -54.59 28.39 35.21
CA LEU A 168 -55.92 28.25 34.60
C LEU A 168 -56.74 27.17 35.31
N ARG A 169 -56.11 26.04 35.67
CA ARG A 169 -56.74 24.98 36.49
C ARG A 169 -57.17 25.52 37.85
N GLU A 170 -56.34 26.29 38.53
CA GLU A 170 -56.71 26.92 39.80
C GLU A 170 -57.89 27.88 39.65
N ARG A 171 -57.91 28.72 38.59
CA ARG A 171 -59.05 29.61 38.30
C ARG A 171 -60.33 28.82 38.01
N LEU A 172 -60.25 27.77 37.20
CA LEU A 172 -61.38 26.89 36.89
C LEU A 172 -61.89 26.23 38.17
N ASN A 173 -61.01 25.68 39.00
CA ASN A 173 -61.37 25.07 40.29
C ASN A 173 -62.07 26.08 41.22
N LYS A 174 -61.60 27.34 41.27
CA LYS A 174 -62.30 28.42 42.00
C LYS A 174 -63.71 28.66 41.45
N VAL A 175 -63.88 28.79 40.14
CA VAL A 175 -65.21 29.00 39.51
C VAL A 175 -66.12 27.80 39.73
N VAL A 176 -65.59 26.57 39.64
CA VAL A 176 -66.35 25.36 39.93
C VAL A 176 -66.77 25.33 41.40
N ALA A 177 -65.88 25.63 42.34
CA ALA A 177 -66.21 25.73 43.76
C ALA A 177 -67.28 26.81 44.03
N GLU A 178 -67.15 28.00 43.44
CA GLU A 178 -68.15 29.07 43.53
C GLU A 178 -69.51 28.67 42.93
N LYS A 179 -69.51 27.93 41.82
CA LYS A 179 -70.74 27.38 41.22
C LYS A 179 -71.35 26.26 42.06
N GLN A 180 -70.55 25.44 42.73
CA GLN A 180 -71.06 24.42 43.66
C GLN A 180 -71.65 25.06 44.93
N LEU A 181 -71.08 26.17 45.41
CA LEU A 181 -71.71 26.99 46.46
C LEU A 181 -73.03 27.63 45.99
N LYS A 182 -73.15 28.01 44.71
CA LYS A 182 -74.37 28.61 44.14
C LYS A 182 -75.43 27.59 43.66
N LYS A 183 -75.06 26.34 43.36
CA LYS A 183 -75.98 25.26 42.94
C LYS A 183 -76.93 24.77 44.05
N GLY A 184 -76.84 25.32 45.26
CA GLY A 184 -77.92 25.23 46.26
C GLY A 184 -79.18 26.02 45.89
N GLN A 185 -79.16 26.88 44.88
CA GLN A 185 -80.32 27.64 44.41
C GLN A 185 -80.27 27.84 42.88
N MET A 186 -81.05 27.07 42.09
CA MET A 186 -81.81 27.51 40.90
C MET A 186 -82.29 26.32 40.04
N THR A 187 -83.59 26.32 39.78
CA THR A 187 -84.38 25.32 39.03
C THR A 187 -84.48 25.62 37.52
N CYS A 188 -84.70 24.56 36.74
CA CYS A 188 -84.70 24.41 35.28
C CYS A 188 -85.89 25.06 34.54
N ILE A 189 -85.76 25.41 33.24
CA ILE A 189 -86.87 25.38 32.25
C ILE A 189 -86.34 25.08 30.82
N ASN A 190 -86.90 24.04 30.19
CA ASN A 190 -86.79 23.69 28.76
C ASN A 190 -88.00 24.27 28.00
N GLY A 191 -87.81 24.81 26.78
CA GLY A 191 -88.87 25.37 25.93
C GLY A 191 -89.02 24.66 24.58
N LEU A 192 -90.26 24.26 24.27
CA LEU A 192 -90.72 23.45 23.14
C LEU A 192 -90.94 24.23 21.82
N ARG A 193 -90.61 23.56 20.72
CA ARG A 193 -91.33 23.34 19.44
C ARG A 193 -92.59 24.19 19.16
N GLY A 194 -92.65 24.84 17.99
CA GLY A 194 -93.86 25.46 17.42
C GLY A 194 -94.08 25.08 15.96
N GLU A 195 -95.29 24.62 15.64
CA GLU A 195 -95.83 24.29 14.31
C GLU A 195 -96.27 25.55 13.53
N ARG A 196 -96.21 25.52 12.19
CA ARG A 196 -97.08 26.36 11.33
C ARG A 196 -97.54 25.63 10.06
N LYS A 197 -98.81 25.85 9.74
CA LYS A 197 -99.65 25.33 8.64
C LYS A 197 -99.45 26.10 7.30
N PRO A 198 -99.97 25.57 6.16
CA PRO A 198 -99.47 25.84 4.81
C PRO A 198 -100.19 27.02 4.12
N PHE A 199 -99.50 27.69 3.18
CA PHE A 199 -100.08 28.71 2.31
C PHE A 199 -99.93 28.36 0.83
N ALA A 200 -101.00 28.70 0.12
CA ALA A 200 -101.38 28.57 -1.29
C ALA A 200 -100.28 28.45 -2.37
N ARG A 201 -100.59 27.57 -3.34
CA ARG A 201 -99.99 27.46 -4.67
C ARG A 201 -100.07 28.79 -5.42
N GLY A 202 -98.92 29.28 -5.81
CA GLY A 202 -98.75 30.48 -6.65
C GLY A 202 -97.27 30.80 -6.82
N GLY A 203 -96.46 29.77 -7.10
CA GLY A 203 -95.00 29.90 -7.12
C GLY A 203 -94.25 28.74 -7.77
N GLU A 204 -94.92 27.83 -8.47
CA GLU A 204 -94.30 26.61 -9.01
C GLU A 204 -93.05 26.94 -9.86
N SER A 205 -93.09 27.92 -10.77
CA SER A 205 -91.89 28.25 -11.57
C SER A 205 -90.68 28.76 -10.76
N ARG A 206 -90.86 29.59 -9.72
CA ARG A 206 -89.72 30.17 -8.99
C ARG A 206 -89.20 29.24 -7.90
N GLU A 207 -90.07 28.44 -7.31
CA GLU A 207 -89.68 27.35 -6.41
C GLU A 207 -89.02 26.22 -7.20
N ASP A 208 -89.56 25.83 -8.36
CA ASP A 208 -88.97 24.83 -9.25
C ASP A 208 -87.62 25.27 -9.79
N ASP A 209 -87.43 26.56 -10.12
CA ASP A 209 -86.12 27.11 -10.48
C ASP A 209 -85.13 27.04 -9.30
N LEU A 210 -85.59 27.30 -8.07
CA LEU A 210 -84.76 27.20 -6.86
C LEU A 210 -84.40 25.73 -6.56
N TYR A 211 -85.37 24.81 -6.69
CA TYR A 211 -85.14 23.37 -6.58
C TYR A 211 -84.19 22.88 -7.68
N HIS A 212 -84.30 23.40 -8.90
CA HIS A 212 -83.41 23.06 -10.00
C HIS A 212 -81.98 23.59 -9.75
N VAL A 213 -81.81 24.81 -9.23
CA VAL A 213 -80.48 25.35 -8.86
C VAL A 213 -79.88 24.57 -7.71
N VAL A 214 -80.66 24.23 -6.69
CA VAL A 214 -80.19 23.44 -5.54
C VAL A 214 -79.83 22.02 -5.99
N LEU A 215 -80.69 21.35 -6.76
CA LEU A 215 -80.43 20.02 -7.31
C LEU A 215 -79.22 20.02 -8.26
N SER A 216 -79.11 21.00 -9.16
CA SER A 216 -77.95 21.12 -10.05
C SER A 216 -76.66 21.45 -9.29
N SER A 217 -76.72 22.23 -8.21
CA SER A 217 -75.57 22.46 -7.34
C SER A 217 -75.18 21.19 -6.56
N HIS A 218 -76.15 20.38 -6.15
CA HIS A 218 -75.90 19.10 -5.48
C HIS A 218 -75.32 18.06 -6.45
N THR A 219 -75.87 17.93 -7.67
CA THR A 219 -75.34 17.01 -8.68
C THR A 219 -73.96 17.42 -9.15
N LEU A 220 -73.68 18.73 -9.28
CA LEU A 220 -72.35 19.23 -9.57
C LEU A 220 -71.36 18.90 -8.44
N ARG A 221 -71.76 19.14 -7.18
CA ARG A 221 -70.92 18.85 -6.01
C ARG A 221 -70.69 17.35 -5.82
N GLU A 222 -71.68 16.52 -6.11
CA GLU A 222 -71.56 15.05 -6.10
C GLU A 222 -70.61 14.59 -7.20
N ARG A 223 -70.69 15.17 -8.40
CA ARG A 223 -69.74 14.91 -9.49
C ARG A 223 -68.32 15.31 -9.13
N ASP A 224 -68.13 16.50 -8.55
CA ASP A 224 -66.81 17.00 -8.17
C ASP A 224 -66.20 16.15 -7.04
N LEU A 225 -67.02 15.69 -6.08
CA LEU A 225 -66.59 14.74 -5.04
C LEU A 225 -66.19 13.37 -5.61
N LEU A 226 -66.91 12.88 -6.62
CA LEU A 226 -66.55 11.63 -7.30
C LEU A 226 -65.24 11.76 -8.08
N ASP A 227 -65.03 12.89 -8.75
CA ASP A 227 -63.79 13.18 -9.47
C ASP A 227 -62.59 13.31 -8.51
N GLU A 228 -62.76 13.99 -7.38
CA GLU A 228 -61.73 14.07 -6.32
C GLU A 228 -61.45 12.68 -5.72
N ASN A 229 -62.48 11.88 -5.45
CA ASN A 229 -62.31 10.51 -4.96
C ASN A 229 -61.53 9.64 -5.95
N LEU A 230 -61.79 9.78 -7.25
CA LEU A 230 -61.06 9.08 -8.30
C LEU A 230 -59.60 9.53 -8.40
N ARG A 231 -59.33 10.83 -8.24
CA ARG A 231 -57.95 11.35 -8.25
C ARG A 231 -57.16 10.87 -7.03
N LEU A 232 -57.75 10.92 -5.84
CA LEU A 232 -57.15 10.39 -4.60
C LEU A 232 -56.85 8.89 -4.68
N ARG A 233 -57.77 8.10 -5.25
CA ARG A 233 -57.50 6.67 -5.48
C ARG A 233 -56.32 6.48 -6.43
N ARG A 234 -56.24 7.22 -7.52
CA ARG A 234 -55.12 7.12 -8.47
C ARG A 234 -53.78 7.52 -7.85
N SER A 235 -53.74 8.60 -7.05
CA SER A 235 -52.51 9.02 -6.37
C SER A 235 -52.07 7.98 -5.34
N TYR A 236 -53.00 7.42 -4.55
CA TYR A 236 -52.72 6.34 -3.60
C TYR A 236 -52.18 5.09 -4.30
N TYR A 237 -52.80 4.65 -5.40
CA TYR A 237 -52.31 3.52 -6.19
C TYR A 237 -50.92 3.78 -6.79
N SER A 238 -50.65 5.01 -7.25
CA SER A 238 -49.32 5.40 -7.76
C SER A 238 -48.25 5.31 -6.68
N ALA A 239 -48.52 5.81 -5.46
CA ALA A 239 -47.59 5.71 -4.34
C ALA A 239 -47.37 4.26 -3.89
N TYR A 240 -48.44 3.47 -3.82
CA TYR A 240 -48.35 2.04 -3.51
C TYR A 240 -47.49 1.28 -4.53
N GLU A 241 -47.70 1.51 -5.83
CA GLU A 241 -46.92 0.88 -6.90
C GLU A 241 -45.43 1.26 -6.83
N GLN A 242 -45.12 2.51 -6.49
CA GLN A 242 -43.74 2.95 -6.32
C GLN A 242 -43.07 2.33 -5.08
N MET A 243 -43.77 2.27 -3.94
CA MET A 243 -43.29 1.57 -2.74
C MET A 243 -43.09 0.08 -3.00
N ARG A 244 -44.01 -0.56 -3.75
CA ARG A 244 -43.91 -1.96 -4.14
C ARG A 244 -42.67 -2.22 -4.99
N ARG A 245 -42.39 -1.40 -6.00
CA ARG A 245 -41.18 -1.51 -6.84
C ARG A 245 -39.89 -1.36 -6.04
N ILE A 246 -39.88 -0.44 -5.08
CA ILE A 246 -38.76 -0.27 -4.15
C ILE A 246 -38.54 -1.56 -3.35
N ALA A 247 -39.61 -2.12 -2.77
CA ALA A 247 -39.53 -3.38 -2.02
C ALA A 247 -39.08 -4.56 -2.89
N GLU A 248 -39.63 -4.72 -4.09
CA GLU A 248 -39.24 -5.79 -5.04
C GLU A 248 -37.76 -5.68 -5.44
N HIS A 249 -37.26 -4.47 -5.72
CA HIS A 249 -35.84 -4.26 -6.03
C HIS A 249 -34.94 -4.53 -4.82
N PHE A 250 -35.36 -4.18 -3.60
CA PHE A 250 -34.63 -4.52 -2.37
C PHE A 250 -34.54 -6.03 -2.16
N LEU A 251 -35.65 -6.76 -2.35
CA LEU A 251 -35.71 -8.21 -2.22
C LEU A 251 -34.87 -8.92 -3.28
N THR A 252 -34.87 -8.39 -4.51
CA THR A 252 -34.01 -8.88 -5.60
C THR A 252 -32.52 -8.64 -5.29
N ALA A 253 -32.15 -7.48 -4.73
CA ALA A 253 -30.78 -7.17 -4.35
C ALA A 253 -30.27 -8.03 -3.17
N LEU A 254 -31.18 -8.50 -2.32
CA LEU A 254 -30.90 -9.44 -1.22
C LEU A 254 -30.81 -10.91 -1.68
N GLY A 255 -31.03 -11.19 -2.96
CA GLY A 255 -30.98 -12.55 -3.52
C GLY A 255 -32.16 -13.43 -3.10
N THR A 256 -33.23 -12.84 -2.54
CA THR A 256 -34.45 -13.56 -2.19
C THR A 256 -35.48 -13.35 -3.30
N GLU A 257 -35.62 -14.34 -4.19
CA GLU A 257 -36.78 -14.41 -5.08
C GLU A 257 -38.02 -14.71 -4.22
N LEU A 258 -38.92 -13.73 -4.11
CA LEU A 258 -40.28 -14.01 -3.66
C LEU A 258 -41.01 -14.65 -4.83
N ASP A 259 -41.11 -15.97 -4.79
CA ASP A 259 -42.04 -16.72 -5.63
C ASP A 259 -43.45 -16.19 -5.33
N ALA A 260 -43.98 -15.38 -6.25
CA ALA A 260 -45.24 -14.66 -6.10
C ALA A 260 -46.47 -15.56 -6.34
N THR A 261 -46.40 -16.83 -5.94
CA THR A 261 -47.49 -17.78 -6.13
C THR A 261 -47.65 -18.65 -4.89
N SER A 262 -48.74 -18.41 -4.17
CA SER A 262 -49.26 -19.13 -2.99
C SER A 262 -48.57 -18.87 -1.65
N ALA A 263 -49.25 -18.12 -0.77
CA ALA A 263 -49.60 -18.57 0.59
C ALA A 263 -50.35 -17.47 1.35
N ASP A 264 -51.29 -17.90 2.19
CA ASP A 264 -52.18 -17.09 3.01
C ASP A 264 -51.44 -16.12 3.97
N PRO A 265 -52.07 -14.99 4.36
CA PRO A 265 -51.43 -13.89 5.10
C PRO A 265 -51.06 -14.16 6.57
N MET A 266 -51.14 -15.40 7.06
CA MET A 266 -51.08 -15.68 8.51
C MET A 266 -49.99 -16.67 8.96
N ASP A 267 -49.24 -17.28 8.05
CA ASP A 267 -48.20 -18.26 8.41
C ASP A 267 -46.84 -17.92 7.80
N THR A 268 -46.24 -16.81 8.21
CA THR A 268 -44.79 -16.58 8.02
C THR A 268 -44.09 -16.46 9.37
N PRO A 269 -43.04 -17.26 9.64
CA PRO A 269 -42.33 -17.20 10.90
C PRO A 269 -41.52 -15.90 11.00
N PRO A 270 -41.25 -15.38 12.21
CA PRO A 270 -40.49 -14.14 12.38
C PRO A 270 -39.07 -14.32 11.85
N LEU A 271 -38.68 -13.54 10.83
CA LEU A 271 -37.31 -13.50 10.35
C LEU A 271 -36.41 -12.82 11.40
N ASP A 272 -35.76 -13.63 12.23
CA ASP A 272 -34.57 -13.24 12.99
C ASP A 272 -33.38 -13.09 12.02
N LEU A 273 -33.25 -11.92 11.38
CA LEU A 273 -32.05 -11.58 10.62
C LEU A 273 -31.40 -10.28 11.09
N VAL A 274 -30.08 -10.38 11.18
CA VAL A 274 -29.11 -9.38 11.59
C VAL A 274 -29.26 -8.07 10.79
N SER A 275 -29.90 -7.11 11.45
CA SER A 275 -29.90 -5.65 11.24
C SER A 275 -30.07 -5.08 9.81
N PRO A 276 -31.30 -5.11 9.27
CA PRO A 276 -31.73 -4.28 8.13
C PRO A 276 -31.97 -2.81 8.55
N ARG A 277 -30.99 -2.17 9.19
CA ARG A 277 -31.17 -0.80 9.71
C ARG A 277 -31.23 0.27 8.61
N HIS A 278 -30.54 0.10 7.48
CA HIS A 278 -30.49 1.13 6.44
C HIS A 278 -31.76 1.19 5.58
N GLY A 279 -32.34 0.05 5.19
CA GLY A 279 -33.57 0.01 4.38
C GLY A 279 -34.80 0.52 5.15
N LEU A 280 -34.94 0.13 6.43
CA LEU A 280 -36.02 0.62 7.29
C LEU A 280 -35.87 2.11 7.61
N GLN A 281 -34.65 2.60 7.79
CA GLN A 281 -34.39 4.01 8.08
C GLN A 281 -34.67 4.92 6.87
N GLU A 282 -34.44 4.42 5.65
CA GLU A 282 -34.77 5.14 4.42
C GLU A 282 -36.27 5.08 4.10
N LEU A 283 -36.94 3.95 4.38
CA LEU A 283 -38.41 3.86 4.38
C LEU A 283 -39.05 4.81 5.39
N LEU A 284 -38.49 4.92 6.60
CA LEU A 284 -38.93 5.88 7.62
C LEU A 284 -38.69 7.34 7.22
N ARG A 285 -37.67 7.63 6.39
CA ARG A 285 -37.39 8.97 5.84
C ARG A 285 -38.28 9.36 4.67
N LEU A 286 -38.81 8.37 3.96
CA LEU A 286 -39.77 8.54 2.87
C LEU A 286 -41.20 8.75 3.37
N MET A 287 -41.52 8.28 4.59
CA MET A 287 -42.77 8.61 5.26
C MET A 287 -42.78 10.08 5.74
N VAL A 288 -43.47 10.95 5.01
CA VAL A 288 -43.77 12.32 5.45
C VAL A 288 -44.81 12.27 6.58
N PRO A 289 -44.66 13.01 7.69
CA PRO A 289 -45.75 13.21 8.64
C PRO A 289 -46.86 13.97 7.91
N PHE A 290 -48.03 13.35 7.75
CA PHE A 290 -49.21 14.04 7.24
C PHE A 290 -49.57 15.18 8.21
N ASP A 291 -49.38 16.43 7.77
CA ASP A 291 -49.83 17.61 8.52
C ASP A 291 -51.19 18.07 7.97
N PRO A 292 -52.30 17.83 8.68
CA PRO A 292 -53.63 18.23 8.24
C PRO A 292 -53.84 19.76 8.21
N ALA A 293 -52.84 20.55 8.65
CA ALA A 293 -52.90 22.02 8.68
C ALA A 293 -52.20 22.72 7.50
N SER A 294 -51.55 21.97 6.60
CA SER A 294 -50.90 22.52 5.39
C SER A 294 -51.95 22.83 4.32
N GLU A 295 -51.83 23.97 3.63
CA GLU A 295 -52.66 24.32 2.45
C GLU A 295 -52.38 23.41 1.23
N ALA A 296 -51.30 22.63 1.27
CA ALA A 296 -50.99 21.65 0.22
C ALA A 296 -51.92 20.44 0.37
N GLY A 297 -52.65 20.12 -0.69
CA GLY A 297 -53.61 19.01 -0.70
C GLY A 297 -52.92 17.66 -0.49
N VAL A 298 -53.71 16.64 -0.12
CA VAL A 298 -53.24 15.25 -0.01
C VAL A 298 -52.56 14.77 -1.31
N GLU A 299 -52.98 15.31 -2.46
CA GLU A 299 -52.41 15.04 -3.77
C GLU A 299 -50.95 15.51 -3.88
N ASP A 300 -50.64 16.75 -3.48
CA ASP A 300 -49.27 17.31 -3.54
C ASP A 300 -48.32 16.55 -2.61
N ALA A 301 -48.79 16.13 -1.43
CA ALA A 301 -48.01 15.34 -0.49
C ALA A 301 -47.68 13.94 -1.03
N VAL A 302 -48.61 13.33 -1.76
CA VAL A 302 -48.42 12.02 -2.41
C VAL A 302 -47.49 12.13 -3.61
N GLU A 303 -47.59 13.20 -4.39
CA GLU A 303 -46.68 13.47 -5.52
C GLU A 303 -45.24 13.73 -5.04
N MET A 304 -45.06 14.50 -3.97
CA MET A 304 -43.76 14.68 -3.33
C MET A 304 -43.16 13.35 -2.81
N MET A 305 -43.98 12.48 -2.22
CA MET A 305 -43.51 11.15 -1.79
C MET A 305 -43.08 10.29 -2.99
N ALA A 306 -43.82 10.36 -4.10
CA ALA A 306 -43.48 9.67 -5.33
C ALA A 306 -42.13 10.14 -5.92
N GLU A 307 -41.91 11.46 -6.02
CA GLU A 307 -40.66 12.01 -6.52
C GLU A 307 -39.46 11.60 -5.66
N ARG A 308 -39.58 11.68 -4.33
CA ARG A 308 -38.51 11.27 -3.40
C ARG A 308 -38.22 9.77 -3.47
N CYS A 309 -39.24 8.94 -3.64
CA CYS A 309 -39.10 7.52 -3.88
C CYS A 309 -38.32 7.25 -5.19
N LYS A 310 -38.62 7.99 -6.26
CA LYS A 310 -37.94 7.86 -7.55
C LYS A 310 -36.47 8.27 -7.47
N GLU A 311 -36.16 9.38 -6.81
CA GLU A 311 -34.78 9.83 -6.59
C GLU A 311 -33.97 8.81 -5.77
N ALA A 312 -34.58 8.23 -4.72
CA ALA A 312 -33.95 7.17 -3.95
C ALA A 312 -33.65 5.94 -4.82
N VAL A 313 -34.59 5.49 -5.64
CA VAL A 313 -34.38 4.36 -6.56
C VAL A 313 -33.23 4.63 -7.54
N ASP A 314 -33.16 5.84 -8.11
CA ASP A 314 -32.12 6.18 -9.07
C ASP A 314 -30.74 6.32 -8.42
N GLY A 315 -30.66 6.85 -7.20
CA GLY A 315 -29.43 6.85 -6.39
C GLY A 315 -28.93 5.43 -6.10
N TRP A 316 -29.83 4.52 -5.72
CA TRP A 316 -29.50 3.13 -5.45
C TRP A 316 -29.02 2.37 -6.70
N LYS A 317 -29.61 2.62 -7.89
CA LYS A 317 -29.13 2.03 -9.15
C LYS A 317 -27.68 2.40 -9.44
N LEU A 318 -27.31 3.66 -9.18
CA LEU A 318 -25.97 4.16 -9.40
C LEU A 318 -24.97 3.50 -8.44
N GLU A 319 -25.33 3.40 -7.16
CA GLU A 319 -24.51 2.74 -6.15
C GLU A 319 -24.32 1.24 -6.43
N VAL A 320 -25.37 0.54 -6.87
CA VAL A 320 -25.28 -0.87 -7.29
C VAL A 320 -24.40 -1.04 -8.53
N ALA A 321 -24.45 -0.10 -9.49
CA ALA A 321 -23.57 -0.12 -10.66
C ALA A 321 -22.09 0.06 -10.25
N ASP A 322 -21.80 0.98 -9.33
CA ASP A 322 -20.46 1.20 -8.80
C ASP A 322 -19.93 -0.01 -8.05
N VAL A 323 -20.75 -0.67 -7.23
CA VAL A 323 -20.38 -1.91 -6.52
C VAL A 323 -20.09 -3.04 -7.50
N ARG A 324 -20.88 -3.18 -8.59
CA ARG A 324 -20.63 -4.19 -9.63
C ARG A 324 -19.33 -3.92 -10.39
N GLU A 325 -19.05 -2.67 -10.72
CA GLU A 325 -17.79 -2.30 -11.39
C GLU A 325 -16.58 -2.50 -10.46
N LEU A 326 -16.73 -2.22 -9.16
CA LEU A 326 -15.70 -2.50 -8.17
C LEU A 326 -15.44 -4.02 -8.04
N ALA A 327 -16.50 -4.83 -8.05
CA ALA A 327 -16.38 -6.29 -8.04
C ALA A 327 -15.66 -6.81 -9.31
N ARG A 328 -16.02 -6.29 -10.49
CA ARG A 328 -15.37 -6.60 -11.77
C ARG A 328 -13.88 -6.25 -11.75
N ARG A 329 -13.51 -5.08 -11.25
CA ARG A 329 -12.11 -4.68 -11.07
C ARG A 329 -11.37 -5.49 -10.01
N SER A 330 -12.09 -6.10 -9.07
CA SER A 330 -11.50 -7.03 -8.10
C SER A 330 -11.16 -8.36 -8.77
N THR A 331 -12.10 -8.93 -9.52
CA THR A 331 -11.88 -10.19 -10.23
C THR A 331 -10.77 -10.07 -11.27
N GLU A 332 -10.72 -8.97 -12.04
CA GLU A 332 -9.64 -8.73 -13.00
C GLU A 332 -8.25 -8.68 -12.34
N ARG A 333 -8.16 -8.10 -11.13
CA ARG A 333 -6.91 -8.08 -10.37
C ARG A 333 -6.52 -9.46 -9.86
N GLU A 334 -7.49 -10.26 -9.45
CA GLU A 334 -7.27 -11.65 -9.05
C GLU A 334 -6.80 -12.49 -10.23
N ASP A 335 -7.44 -12.38 -11.40
CA ASP A 335 -7.03 -13.08 -12.63
C ASP A 335 -5.61 -12.72 -13.05
N MET A 336 -5.25 -11.43 -12.97
CA MET A 336 -3.89 -10.96 -13.25
C MET A 336 -2.87 -11.56 -12.29
N TRP A 337 -3.18 -11.60 -10.99
CA TRP A 337 -2.29 -12.23 -10.00
C TRP A 337 -2.19 -13.75 -10.18
N GLU A 338 -3.26 -14.41 -10.61
CA GLU A 338 -3.18 -15.84 -10.93
C GLU A 338 -2.34 -16.11 -12.17
N ALA A 339 -2.45 -15.27 -13.21
CA ALA A 339 -1.62 -15.37 -14.41
C ALA A 339 -0.13 -15.16 -14.06
N GLU A 340 0.18 -14.17 -13.24
CA GLU A 340 1.54 -13.93 -12.75
C GLU A 340 2.05 -15.11 -11.90
N ARG A 341 1.21 -15.68 -11.03
CA ARG A 341 1.55 -16.88 -10.26
C ARG A 341 1.89 -18.06 -11.16
N ARG A 342 1.08 -18.33 -12.19
CA ARG A 342 1.35 -19.41 -13.16
C ARG A 342 2.67 -19.20 -13.90
N ASN A 343 3.00 -17.95 -14.25
CA ASN A 343 4.28 -17.63 -14.88
C ASN A 343 5.47 -17.93 -13.94
N TRP A 344 5.37 -17.50 -12.68
CA TRP A 344 6.39 -17.81 -11.67
C TRP A 344 6.51 -19.31 -11.40
N GLU A 345 5.40 -20.05 -11.36
CA GLU A 345 5.40 -21.51 -11.22
C GLU A 345 6.11 -22.19 -12.41
N SER A 346 5.87 -21.73 -13.64
CA SER A 346 6.57 -22.23 -14.83
C SER A 346 8.07 -21.96 -14.75
N ARG A 347 8.47 -20.74 -14.36
CA ARG A 347 9.89 -20.36 -14.25
C ARG A 347 10.61 -21.14 -13.15
N ILE A 348 9.93 -21.41 -12.03
CA ILE A 348 10.46 -22.29 -10.98
C ILE A 348 10.68 -23.69 -11.54
N GLY A 349 9.70 -24.24 -12.28
CA GLY A 349 9.85 -25.54 -12.93
C GLY A 349 11.01 -25.61 -13.93
N GLU A 350 11.25 -24.55 -14.71
CA GLU A 350 12.41 -24.44 -15.61
C GLU A 350 13.73 -24.51 -14.82
N VAL A 351 13.88 -23.68 -13.78
CA VAL A 351 15.09 -23.64 -12.95
C VAL A 351 15.30 -24.97 -12.20
N GLU A 352 14.23 -25.60 -11.71
CA GLU A 352 14.30 -26.93 -11.10
C GLU A 352 14.77 -28.00 -12.11
N GLY A 353 14.30 -27.90 -13.36
CA GLY A 353 14.77 -28.75 -14.46
C GLY A 353 16.25 -28.56 -14.78
N GLU A 354 16.72 -27.30 -14.85
CA GLU A 354 18.14 -26.98 -15.02
C GLU A 354 18.99 -27.52 -13.87
N VAL A 355 18.56 -27.31 -12.62
CA VAL A 355 19.23 -27.86 -11.44
C VAL A 355 19.30 -29.38 -11.49
N ALA A 356 18.23 -30.06 -11.90
CA ALA A 356 18.24 -31.51 -12.07
C ALA A 356 19.21 -31.95 -13.18
N ALA A 357 19.33 -31.19 -14.27
CA ALA A 357 20.31 -31.45 -15.32
C ALA A 357 21.75 -31.26 -14.83
N TYR A 358 22.04 -30.16 -14.11
CA TYR A 358 23.35 -29.93 -13.50
C TYR A 358 23.72 -31.04 -12.50
N LYS A 359 22.76 -31.50 -11.68
CA LYS A 359 22.96 -32.63 -10.78
C LYS A 359 23.32 -33.92 -11.52
N ARG A 360 22.61 -34.25 -12.61
CA ARG A 360 22.95 -35.41 -13.45
C ARG A 360 24.34 -35.31 -14.05
N MET A 361 24.71 -34.14 -14.58
CA MET A 361 26.06 -33.92 -15.11
C MET A 361 27.12 -34.07 -14.01
N LEU A 362 26.88 -33.55 -12.80
CA LEU A 362 27.77 -33.74 -11.67
C LEU A 362 27.90 -35.22 -11.26
N GLU A 363 26.80 -35.97 -11.26
CA GLU A 363 26.81 -37.42 -10.98
C GLU A 363 27.57 -38.20 -12.06
N GLU A 364 27.40 -37.85 -13.33
CA GLU A 364 28.14 -38.45 -14.45
C GLU A 364 29.64 -38.12 -14.36
N GLN A 365 29.99 -36.86 -14.08
CA GLN A 365 31.36 -36.44 -13.84
C GLN A 365 31.98 -37.16 -12.64
N ALA A 366 31.23 -37.32 -11.54
CA ALA A 366 31.68 -38.06 -10.35
C ALA A 366 31.95 -39.54 -10.67
N LYS A 367 31.06 -40.20 -11.42
CA LYS A 367 31.27 -41.59 -11.89
C LYS A 367 32.49 -41.71 -12.81
N MET A 368 32.70 -40.74 -13.70
CA MET A 368 33.89 -40.72 -14.58
C MET A 368 35.18 -40.53 -13.78
N ILE A 369 35.16 -39.67 -12.75
CA ILE A 369 36.30 -39.50 -11.84
C ILE A 369 36.56 -40.80 -11.08
N GLU A 370 35.53 -41.44 -10.54
CA GLU A 370 35.64 -42.71 -9.81
C GLU A 370 36.20 -43.82 -10.72
N MET A 371 35.70 -43.93 -11.95
CA MET A 371 36.20 -44.89 -12.95
C MET A 371 37.64 -44.59 -13.36
N ASN A 372 38.02 -43.32 -13.55
CA ASN A 372 39.41 -42.93 -13.85
C ASN A 372 40.35 -43.18 -12.67
N LEU A 373 39.90 -42.95 -11.43
CA LEU A 373 40.68 -43.26 -10.23
C LEU A 373 40.84 -44.77 -10.06
N ALA A 374 39.77 -45.54 -10.28
CA ALA A 374 39.82 -47.01 -10.28
C ALA A 374 40.76 -47.54 -11.38
N ALA A 375 40.67 -47.01 -12.61
CA ALA A 375 41.56 -47.37 -13.71
C ALA A 375 43.03 -46.99 -13.43
N ARG A 376 43.28 -45.86 -12.77
CA ARG A 376 44.63 -45.46 -12.32
C ARG A 376 45.15 -46.31 -11.16
N LEU A 377 44.27 -46.88 -10.33
CA LEU A 377 44.65 -47.83 -9.27
C LEU A 377 44.95 -49.22 -9.85
N ASP A 378 44.23 -49.64 -10.90
CA ASP A 378 44.55 -50.87 -11.64
C ASP A 378 45.83 -50.72 -12.48
N ASP A 379 46.09 -49.55 -13.09
CA ASP A 379 47.34 -49.25 -13.82
C ASP A 379 48.55 -49.02 -12.89
N ALA A 380 48.31 -48.58 -11.64
CA ALA A 380 49.35 -48.49 -10.60
C ALA A 380 49.86 -49.86 -10.13
N GLY A 381 49.25 -50.96 -10.58
CA GLY A 381 49.81 -52.30 -10.48
C GLY A 381 50.97 -52.57 -11.45
N GLU A 382 51.10 -51.82 -12.55
CA GLU A 382 52.09 -52.10 -13.61
C GLU A 382 52.93 -50.90 -14.11
N THR A 383 52.63 -49.65 -13.75
CA THR A 383 53.46 -48.49 -14.18
C THR A 383 54.24 -47.84 -13.03
N VAL A 384 55.47 -48.33 -12.83
CA VAL A 384 56.54 -47.63 -12.10
C VAL A 384 56.95 -46.39 -12.91
N GLY A 385 56.42 -45.22 -12.56
CA GLY A 385 56.89 -43.97 -13.16
C GLY A 385 55.91 -42.80 -13.14
N GLY A 386 55.32 -42.48 -11.99
CA GLY A 386 54.55 -41.25 -11.80
C GLY A 386 55.20 -40.40 -10.70
N GLU A 387 55.64 -39.19 -11.07
CA GLU A 387 56.26 -38.18 -10.23
C GLU A 387 55.50 -38.02 -8.90
N ARG A 388 56.09 -38.52 -7.81
CA ARG A 388 55.54 -38.36 -6.47
C ARG A 388 55.66 -36.89 -6.10
N ILE A 389 54.55 -36.16 -6.10
CA ILE A 389 54.44 -34.87 -5.41
C ILE A 389 55.03 -35.09 -4.02
N SER A 390 56.08 -34.34 -3.72
CA SER A 390 56.85 -34.54 -2.50
C SER A 390 55.92 -34.35 -1.30
N THR A 391 56.10 -35.14 -0.24
CA THR A 391 55.31 -34.99 1.00
C THR A 391 55.40 -33.57 1.56
N THR A 392 56.46 -32.85 1.23
CA THR A 392 56.67 -31.42 1.52
C THR A 392 55.78 -30.47 0.72
N GLU A 393 55.47 -30.78 -0.55
CA GLU A 393 54.54 -29.98 -1.35
C GLU A 393 53.08 -30.17 -0.90
N LEU A 394 52.70 -31.39 -0.51
CA LEU A 394 51.39 -31.66 0.09
C LEU A 394 51.23 -30.92 1.44
N ALA A 395 52.28 -30.89 2.27
CA ALA A 395 52.27 -30.13 3.51
C ALA A 395 52.11 -28.62 3.26
N ARG A 396 52.77 -28.08 2.23
CA ARG A 396 52.68 -26.66 1.84
C ARG A 396 51.30 -26.28 1.32
N ILE A 397 50.65 -27.17 0.56
CA ILE A 397 49.27 -26.96 0.09
C ILE A 397 48.30 -27.02 1.28
N ALA A 398 48.49 -27.96 2.21
CA ALA A 398 47.66 -28.06 3.41
C ALA A 398 47.79 -26.82 4.30
N GLU A 399 49.00 -26.29 4.46
CA GLU A 399 49.25 -25.05 5.21
C GLU A 399 48.57 -23.83 4.54
N SER A 400 48.66 -23.72 3.21
CA SER A 400 47.97 -22.67 2.46
C SER A 400 46.44 -22.73 2.61
N LEU A 401 45.86 -23.93 2.61
CA LEU A 401 44.43 -24.13 2.80
C LEU A 401 43.99 -23.79 4.24
N GLU A 402 44.82 -24.11 5.22
CA GLU A 402 44.58 -23.77 6.62
C GLU A 402 44.63 -22.24 6.84
N GLU A 403 45.57 -21.55 6.19
CA GLU A 403 45.62 -20.08 6.18
C GLU A 403 44.37 -19.47 5.53
N GLU A 404 43.92 -20.00 4.40
CA GLU A 404 42.68 -19.55 3.74
C GLU A 404 41.45 -19.78 4.62
N ARG A 405 41.36 -20.94 5.30
CA ARG A 405 40.28 -21.23 6.25
C ARG A 405 40.27 -20.22 7.39
N ASN A 406 41.43 -19.92 7.96
CA ASN A 406 41.55 -18.96 9.07
C ASN A 406 41.15 -17.53 8.62
N ARG A 407 41.53 -17.10 7.42
CA ARG A 407 41.08 -15.81 6.85
C ARG A 407 39.55 -15.76 6.70
N LEU A 408 38.94 -16.82 6.17
CA LEU A 408 37.49 -16.90 6.02
C LEU A 408 36.75 -16.90 7.37
N GLU A 409 37.32 -17.53 8.40
CA GLU A 409 36.78 -17.49 9.76
C GLU A 409 36.88 -16.09 10.38
N GLU A 410 38.00 -15.38 10.18
CA GLU A 410 38.14 -13.99 10.61
C GLU A 410 37.14 -13.08 9.92
N ASP A 411 36.96 -13.24 8.60
CA ASP A 411 35.98 -12.45 7.86
C ASP A 411 34.56 -12.77 8.29
N ARG A 412 34.23 -14.05 8.54
CA ARG A 412 32.95 -14.45 9.13
C ARG A 412 32.73 -13.78 10.49
N LYS A 413 33.75 -13.73 11.36
CA LYS A 413 33.68 -13.03 12.65
C LYS A 413 33.40 -11.53 12.45
N LYS A 414 34.13 -10.86 11.57
CA LYS A 414 33.91 -9.44 11.21
C LYS A 414 32.49 -9.19 10.71
N PHE A 415 31.96 -10.05 9.83
CA PHE A 415 30.59 -9.94 9.32
C PHE A 415 29.56 -10.15 10.43
N THR A 416 29.75 -11.12 11.31
CA THR A 416 28.84 -11.33 12.45
C THR A 416 28.86 -10.15 13.43
N GLU A 417 30.03 -9.58 13.72
CA GLU A 417 30.16 -8.40 14.57
C GLU A 417 29.53 -7.17 13.93
N ALA A 418 29.70 -6.97 12.62
CA ALA A 418 29.06 -5.90 11.87
C ALA A 418 27.53 -6.04 11.89
N ALA A 419 27.00 -7.25 11.72
CA ALA A 419 25.56 -7.51 11.82
C ALA A 419 25.01 -7.22 13.21
N ILE A 420 25.73 -7.62 14.27
CA ILE A 420 25.35 -7.31 15.67
C ILE A 420 25.38 -5.80 15.91
N ARG A 421 26.42 -5.10 15.42
CA ARG A 421 26.56 -3.65 15.54
C ARG A 421 25.42 -2.91 14.84
N MET A 422 25.12 -3.28 13.60
CA MET A 422 23.98 -2.73 12.85
C MET A 422 22.64 -3.04 13.55
N GLY A 423 22.51 -4.21 14.18
CA GLY A 423 21.35 -4.55 15.00
C GLY A 423 21.19 -3.62 16.20
N LYS A 424 22.28 -3.33 16.91
CA LYS A 424 22.31 -2.37 18.04
C LYS A 424 21.98 -0.95 17.57
N GLU A 425 22.57 -0.49 16.47
CA GLU A 425 22.30 0.83 15.88
C GLU A 425 20.84 0.96 15.44
N ARG A 426 20.28 -0.06 14.78
CA ARG A 426 18.85 -0.08 14.43
C ARG A 426 17.95 -0.02 15.66
N ALA A 427 18.31 -0.71 16.75
CA ALA A 427 17.56 -0.67 18.00
C ALA A 427 17.63 0.71 18.67
N VAL A 428 18.79 1.39 18.66
CA VAL A 428 18.93 2.77 19.14
C VAL A 428 18.07 3.72 18.31
N LEU A 429 18.16 3.66 16.98
CA LEU A 429 17.34 4.50 16.08
C LEU A 429 15.84 4.25 16.25
N GLN A 430 15.43 3.02 16.55
CA GLN A 430 14.02 2.72 16.85
C GLN A 430 13.58 3.35 18.17
N ARG A 431 14.43 3.37 19.21
CA ARG A 431 14.13 4.05 20.48
C ARG A 431 14.04 5.56 20.29
N GLU A 432 15.01 6.18 19.63
CA GLU A 432 14.99 7.61 19.32
C GLU A 432 13.74 7.98 18.50
N ARG A 433 13.36 7.14 17.53
CA ARG A 433 12.12 7.33 16.79
C ARG A 433 10.88 7.24 17.68
N SER A 434 10.82 6.28 18.60
CA SER A 434 9.69 6.18 19.53
C SER A 434 9.62 7.35 20.49
N GLU A 435 10.76 7.84 20.98
CA GLU A 435 10.86 9.02 21.83
C GLU A 435 10.39 10.27 21.07
N LEU A 436 10.81 10.46 19.83
CA LEU A 436 10.32 11.57 18.99
C LEU A 436 8.82 11.48 18.71
N ASP A 437 8.28 10.28 18.47
CA ASP A 437 6.84 10.09 18.31
C ASP A 437 6.07 10.35 19.63
N GLU A 438 6.68 10.08 20.80
CA GLU A 438 6.15 10.44 22.12
C GLU A 438 6.20 11.94 22.37
N GLU A 439 7.31 12.60 22.07
CA GLU A 439 7.44 14.04 22.12
C GLU A 439 6.42 14.71 21.22
N ARG A 440 6.22 14.22 19.98
CA ARG A 440 5.20 14.72 19.07
C ARG A 440 3.80 14.59 19.67
N ARG A 441 3.47 13.43 20.25
CA ARG A 441 2.20 13.21 20.97
C ARG A 441 2.06 14.14 22.19
N SER A 442 3.13 14.35 22.95
CA SER A 442 3.15 15.24 24.12
C SER A 442 2.96 16.71 23.73
N MET A 443 3.54 17.13 22.60
CA MET A 443 3.41 18.47 22.06
C MET A 443 2.02 18.69 21.46
N GLU A 444 1.47 17.71 20.78
CA GLU A 444 0.10 17.74 20.27
C GLU A 444 -0.92 17.79 21.41
N THR A 445 -0.77 16.95 22.44
CA THR A 445 -1.61 17.02 23.65
C THR A 445 -1.46 18.35 24.37
N ARG A 446 -0.23 18.90 24.51
CA ARG A 446 -0.01 20.23 25.08
C ARG A 446 -0.67 21.33 24.26
N ARG A 447 -0.62 21.27 22.93
CA ARG A 447 -1.35 22.20 22.04
C ARG A 447 -2.86 22.09 22.23
N VAL A 448 -3.40 20.87 22.33
CA VAL A 448 -4.82 20.65 22.63
C VAL A 448 -5.18 21.26 23.99
N LEU A 449 -4.38 21.02 25.03
CA LEU A 449 -4.55 21.58 26.37
C LEU A 449 -4.48 23.11 26.40
N GLN A 450 -3.61 23.73 25.59
CA GLN A 450 -3.52 25.19 25.44
C GLN A 450 -4.68 25.78 24.63
N SER A 451 -5.27 25.01 23.72
CA SER A 451 -6.44 25.41 22.94
C SER A 451 -7.78 25.26 23.68
N LEU A 452 -7.75 24.62 24.87
CA LEU A 452 -8.91 24.52 25.73
C LEU A 452 -9.15 25.87 26.44
N PRO A 453 -10.38 26.42 26.43
CA PRO A 453 -10.69 27.64 27.14
C PRO A 453 -10.46 27.45 28.64
N GLU A 454 -10.00 28.50 29.33
CA GLU A 454 -9.84 28.48 30.78
C GLU A 454 -11.11 27.97 31.45
N THR A 455 -10.95 27.03 32.39
CA THR A 455 -12.06 26.35 33.05
C THR A 455 -13.02 27.41 33.63
N PRO A 456 -14.28 27.48 33.19
CA PRO A 456 -15.21 28.49 33.66
C PRO A 456 -15.30 28.51 35.19
N GLY A 457 -15.32 29.71 35.79
CA GLY A 457 -15.19 29.89 37.25
C GLY A 457 -16.17 29.07 38.09
N TRP A 458 -17.36 28.79 37.57
CA TRP A 458 -18.39 27.98 38.23
C TRP A 458 -17.94 26.54 38.52
N LEU A 459 -17.12 25.93 37.64
CA LEU A 459 -16.62 24.57 37.82
C LEU A 459 -15.48 24.51 38.87
N ARG A 460 -14.67 25.58 38.99
CA ARG A 460 -13.58 25.67 39.99
C ARG A 460 -14.14 25.83 41.40
N SER A 461 -15.25 26.54 41.56
CA SER A 461 -15.99 26.65 42.83
C SER A 461 -16.63 25.32 43.26
N GLU A 462 -17.13 24.51 42.33
CA GLU A 462 -17.74 23.20 42.63
C GLU A 462 -16.70 22.16 43.12
N ILE A 463 -15.50 22.15 42.52
CA ILE A 463 -14.40 21.26 42.92
C ILE A 463 -13.81 21.67 44.28
N ARG A 464 -13.81 22.97 44.62
CA ARG A 464 -13.47 23.45 45.97
C ARG A 464 -14.56 23.14 47.00
N ALA A 465 -15.83 23.16 46.60
CA ALA A 465 -16.96 22.91 47.49
C ALA A 465 -17.15 21.42 47.85
N THR A 466 -16.47 20.50 47.17
CA THR A 466 -16.63 19.04 47.34
C THR A 466 -15.49 18.35 48.09
N ARG A 467 -14.54 19.09 48.68
CA ARG A 467 -13.65 18.54 49.72
C ARG A 467 -14.24 18.81 51.11
N PRO A 468 -14.70 17.80 51.86
CA PRO A 468 -14.91 17.93 53.30
C PRO A 468 -13.55 18.06 53.97
N GLY A 469 -13.46 18.97 54.95
CA GLY A 469 -12.21 19.42 55.53
C GLY A 469 -11.29 18.32 56.04
N HIS A 470 -9.99 18.53 55.81
CA HIS A 470 -9.00 18.12 56.79
C HIS A 470 -8.21 19.36 57.21
N SER A 471 -8.31 19.60 58.50
CA SER A 471 -7.66 20.62 59.33
C SER A 471 -6.13 20.62 59.19
N ASP A 472 -5.58 21.81 59.39
CA ASP A 472 -4.23 22.16 59.85
C ASP A 472 -3.29 21.00 60.17
N TYR A 473 -2.17 20.91 59.45
CA TYR A 473 -0.84 20.84 60.04
C TYR A 473 0.19 21.37 59.02
N VAL A 474 0.93 22.39 59.48
CA VAL A 474 2.20 22.82 58.93
C VAL A 474 3.19 21.68 59.17
N GLU A 475 3.86 21.17 58.13
CA GLU A 475 5.21 20.61 58.24
C GLU A 475 5.84 20.39 56.85
N ASP A 476 6.87 21.20 56.62
CA ASP A 476 8.10 20.97 55.85
C ASP A 476 8.12 19.88 54.76
N LEU A 477 8.25 20.37 53.52
CA LEU A 477 8.82 19.65 52.39
C LEU A 477 10.26 19.19 52.69
N PRO A 478 10.59 17.90 52.53
CA PRO A 478 11.93 17.51 52.16
C PRO A 478 12.04 17.51 50.63
N GLN A 479 13.00 18.27 50.15
CA GLN A 479 13.50 18.25 48.78
C GLN A 479 13.86 16.81 48.38
N SER A 480 13.26 16.30 47.30
CA SER A 480 13.73 15.07 46.67
C SER A 480 15.04 15.36 45.94
N HIS A 481 16.13 15.06 46.62
CA HIS A 481 17.46 14.93 46.04
C HIS A 481 17.45 13.94 44.88
N HIS A 482 17.97 14.39 43.75
CA HIS A 482 18.67 13.55 42.77
C HIS A 482 19.77 12.75 43.49
N PRO A 483 19.98 11.48 43.13
CA PRO A 483 21.35 11.01 43.08
C PRO A 483 21.68 10.40 41.73
N ASP A 484 22.88 10.78 41.31
CA ASP A 484 23.59 10.34 40.13
C ASP A 484 23.90 8.84 40.11
N ASP A 485 24.10 8.40 38.88
CA ASP A 485 25.04 7.40 38.37
C ASP A 485 26.11 6.81 39.32
N ASN A 486 26.44 5.56 38.98
CA ASN A 486 27.62 4.74 39.32
C ASN A 486 27.52 3.82 40.53
N ASN A 487 27.29 2.52 40.28
CA ASN A 487 28.42 1.58 40.20
C ASN A 487 28.03 0.23 39.54
N PRO A 488 28.98 -0.49 38.91
CA PRO A 488 28.77 -1.69 38.11
C PRO A 488 29.10 -2.99 38.88
N PHE A 489 29.12 -4.10 38.14
CA PHE A 489 29.67 -5.45 38.45
C PHE A 489 28.69 -6.49 39.03
N ILE A 490 28.22 -7.41 38.18
CA ILE A 490 28.60 -8.84 38.05
C ILE A 490 27.96 -9.76 39.10
N SER A 491 27.05 -10.65 38.67
CA SER A 491 27.35 -12.09 38.56
C SER A 491 26.11 -12.91 38.18
N ASP A 492 26.29 -13.69 37.11
CA ASP A 492 25.76 -15.01 36.79
C ASP A 492 24.77 -15.73 37.71
N GLY A 493 23.90 -16.54 37.08
CA GLY A 493 23.80 -17.93 37.51
C GLY A 493 22.42 -18.53 37.79
N THR A 494 21.68 -18.82 36.72
CA THR A 494 20.94 -20.09 36.52
C THR A 494 19.62 -20.37 37.27
N PRO A 495 18.77 -21.27 36.71
CA PRO A 495 17.32 -21.17 36.78
C PRO A 495 16.67 -22.19 37.72
N SER A 496 15.48 -21.88 38.24
CA SER A 496 14.64 -22.85 38.94
C SER A 496 13.26 -22.95 38.30
N LYS A 497 12.99 -24.12 37.72
CA LYS A 497 11.66 -24.66 37.44
C LYS A 497 10.94 -24.89 38.77
N SER A 498 9.66 -24.51 38.88
CA SER A 498 8.59 -25.49 39.13
C SER A 498 7.19 -24.86 39.33
N ARG A 499 6.23 -25.54 38.71
CA ARG A 499 4.86 -25.85 39.18
C ARG A 499 3.75 -24.78 39.09
N SER A 500 3.04 -24.91 37.97
CA SER A 500 1.58 -25.06 37.84
C SER A 500 0.70 -25.19 39.10
N ALA A 501 -0.30 -24.30 39.19
CA ALA A 501 -1.72 -24.54 39.55
C ALA A 501 -2.49 -23.22 39.27
N ALA A 502 -3.32 -23.11 38.23
CA ALA A 502 -4.74 -23.53 38.12
C ALA A 502 -5.74 -22.63 38.88
N LEU A 503 -6.85 -22.31 38.17
CA LEU A 503 -8.07 -21.56 38.54
C LEU A 503 -7.93 -20.03 38.40
N SER A 504 -8.81 -19.27 37.72
CA SER A 504 -10.07 -19.56 37.04
C SER A 504 -10.58 -18.27 36.37
N ARG A 505 -11.11 -18.40 35.14
CA ARG A 505 -12.19 -17.61 34.50
C ARG A 505 -12.32 -16.11 34.83
N SER A 506 -12.10 -15.26 33.81
CA SER A 506 -13.18 -14.42 33.27
C SER A 506 -12.82 -13.99 31.84
N GLY A 507 -13.78 -14.13 30.93
CA GLY A 507 -13.63 -13.79 29.53
C GLY A 507 -13.81 -12.30 29.30
N VAL A 508 -12.98 -11.74 28.43
CA VAL A 508 -13.31 -10.57 27.61
C VAL A 508 -12.81 -10.86 26.21
N ALA A 509 -13.75 -10.85 25.27
CA ALA A 509 -13.52 -11.07 23.85
C ALA A 509 -12.52 -10.04 23.30
N GLN A 510 -11.45 -10.52 22.68
CA GLN A 510 -10.58 -9.69 21.84
C GLN A 510 -11.28 -9.50 20.50
N SER A 511 -11.38 -8.24 20.05
CA SER A 511 -11.98 -7.91 18.76
C SER A 511 -11.12 -8.42 17.60
N PRO A 512 -11.72 -8.83 16.47
CA PRO A 512 -10.98 -9.43 15.33
C PRO A 512 -10.11 -8.43 14.56
N THR A 513 -10.15 -7.14 14.93
CA THR A 513 -9.53 -6.05 14.19
C THR A 513 -8.02 -5.93 14.43
N LEU A 514 -7.51 -6.37 15.59
CA LEU A 514 -6.09 -6.18 15.93
C LEU A 514 -5.19 -7.29 15.34
N ALA A 515 -5.72 -8.51 15.18
CA ALA A 515 -5.03 -9.61 14.48
C ALA A 515 -4.88 -9.34 12.97
N ARG A 516 -5.87 -8.68 12.34
CA ARG A 516 -5.81 -8.33 10.92
C ARG A 516 -4.85 -7.16 10.63
N LEU A 517 -4.66 -6.26 11.61
CA LEU A 517 -3.72 -5.14 11.52
C LEU A 517 -2.26 -5.55 11.74
N MET A 518 -2.00 -6.60 12.53
CA MET A 518 -0.65 -7.16 12.66
C MET A 518 -0.25 -8.02 11.46
N ALA A 519 -1.19 -8.76 10.85
CA ALA A 519 -0.92 -9.54 9.64
C ALA A 519 -0.59 -8.68 8.40
N MET A 520 -1.03 -7.41 8.35
CA MET A 520 -0.66 -6.48 7.28
C MET A 520 0.68 -5.78 7.49
N ARG A 521 1.26 -5.84 8.71
CA ARG A 521 2.54 -5.19 9.02
C ARG A 521 3.75 -6.10 8.80
N GLU A 522 3.57 -7.42 8.78
CA GLU A 522 4.66 -8.39 8.61
C GLU A 522 4.93 -8.79 7.15
N ASN A 523 4.02 -8.50 6.20
CA ASN A 523 4.21 -8.84 4.78
C ASN A 523 4.77 -7.69 3.91
N GLY A 524 5.26 -6.61 4.51
CA GLY A 524 5.66 -5.39 3.82
C GLY A 524 7.15 -5.05 3.91
N SER A 525 8.07 -6.02 3.84
CA SER A 525 9.50 -5.67 3.83
C SER A 525 10.40 -6.72 3.16
N SER A 526 10.20 -6.95 1.86
CA SER A 526 11.20 -7.58 0.99
C SER A 526 11.16 -6.96 -0.40
N ARG A 527 11.74 -5.76 -0.56
CA ARG A 527 12.03 -5.17 -1.88
C ARG A 527 13.51 -5.41 -2.19
N VAL A 528 13.80 -6.61 -2.69
CA VAL A 528 15.11 -6.95 -3.26
C VAL A 528 15.18 -6.32 -4.65
N ARG A 529 16.21 -5.50 -4.87
CA ARG A 529 16.61 -5.00 -6.18
C ARG A 529 17.32 -6.12 -6.93
N HIS A 530 16.83 -6.52 -8.10
CA HIS A 530 17.62 -7.05 -9.21
C HIS A 530 16.86 -6.63 -10.48
N GLY A 531 17.44 -5.96 -11.47
CA GLY A 531 18.72 -6.28 -12.11
C GLY A 531 18.40 -7.18 -13.30
N SER A 532 18.02 -6.56 -14.43
CA SER A 532 17.57 -7.22 -15.67
C SER A 532 18.69 -7.83 -16.50
N GLU A 533 18.26 -8.61 -17.50
CA GLU A 533 18.94 -9.20 -18.69
C GLU A 533 19.39 -10.64 -18.56
N TRP A 534 18.81 -11.53 -19.39
CA TRP A 534 19.37 -11.97 -20.68
C TRP A 534 18.21 -12.36 -21.62
N ASP A 535 17.95 -11.55 -22.65
CA ASP A 535 17.37 -12.02 -23.92
C ASP A 535 18.45 -11.80 -24.98
N GLY A 536 18.76 -12.87 -25.70
CA GLY A 536 19.60 -12.88 -26.89
C GLY A 536 18.74 -13.35 -28.07
N ASP A 537 18.68 -12.50 -29.08
CA ASP A 537 17.96 -12.67 -30.33
C ASP A 537 18.36 -13.94 -31.12
N GLY A 538 17.36 -14.56 -31.74
CA GLY A 538 17.50 -15.51 -32.83
C GLY A 538 16.73 -15.01 -34.05
N ASP A 539 17.46 -14.40 -34.97
CA ASP A 539 17.08 -13.90 -36.29
C ASP A 539 16.57 -15.02 -37.21
N LEU A 540 15.36 -14.88 -37.79
CA LEU A 540 14.99 -15.48 -39.08
C LEU A 540 13.97 -14.58 -39.80
N GLY A 541 14.41 -14.05 -40.95
CA GLY A 541 13.66 -13.16 -41.83
C GLY A 541 12.47 -13.78 -42.56
N PRO A 542 11.83 -13.00 -43.45
CA PRO A 542 10.54 -13.33 -44.04
C PRO A 542 10.72 -14.24 -45.27
N VAL A 543 9.69 -15.03 -45.61
CA VAL A 543 9.17 -15.25 -46.98
C VAL A 543 8.19 -16.44 -47.01
N ARG A 544 6.98 -16.13 -47.51
CA ARG A 544 5.93 -16.96 -48.13
C ARG A 544 5.13 -17.97 -47.33
#